data_AF-A0A251XBI0-F1
#
_entry.id   AF-A0A251XBI0-F1
#
_cell.length_a   1.000
_cell.length_b   1.000
_cell.length_c   1.000
_cell.angle_alpha   90.00
_cell.angle_beta   90.00
_cell.angle_gamma   90.00
#
_symmetry.space_group_name_H-M   'P 1'
#
loop_
_entity.id
_entity.type
_entity.pdbx_description
1 polymer ?
#
loop_
_entity_poly.entity_id
_entity_poly.type
_entity_poly.pdbx_seq_one_letter_code
_entity_poly.pdbx_strand_id
1 'polypeptide(L)'
;MQVVYFKTFLKQVYEDFYTAYNPKDADKLGIVYTPQEAARFIISGCDWLAREHFDKFLIDKDLDILDPCMGTGTFIIDLLDFWRGQQKDLMRKFAQEVHANEVSILSYYIACLNIEQTFYDITNQWQEFKGLCFVNTLDNVGFSKRIATTVNFFSNNNSRSKSLA
;
A
#
# COMPACT_ATOMS: atom_id res chain seq x y z
N MET A 1 -5.75 19.22 -3.14
CA MET A 1 -6.19 19.44 -4.54
C MET A 1 -5.27 18.73 -5.51
N GLN A 2 -3.93 18.83 -5.38
CA GLN A 2 -2.95 18.19 -6.28
C GLN A 2 -2.99 16.65 -6.29
N VAL A 3 -3.06 15.97 -5.13
CA VAL A 3 -3.21 14.49 -5.04
C VAL A 3 -4.37 13.94 -5.87
N VAL A 4 -5.55 14.58 -5.80
CA VAL A 4 -6.76 14.11 -6.49
C VAL A 4 -6.59 14.19 -8.00
N TYR A 5 -6.00 15.28 -8.50
CA TYR A 5 -5.71 15.43 -9.94
C TYR A 5 -4.65 14.44 -10.42
N PHE A 6 -3.57 14.23 -9.66
CA PHE A 6 -2.51 13.29 -10.04
C PHE A 6 -3.01 11.84 -10.10
N LYS A 7 -3.80 11.42 -9.11
CA LYS A 7 -4.46 10.10 -9.12
C LYS A 7 -5.38 9.92 -10.32
N THR A 8 -6.18 10.94 -10.63
CA THR A 8 -7.11 10.92 -11.77
C THR A 8 -6.35 10.83 -13.09
N PHE A 9 -5.24 11.56 -13.21
CA PHE A 9 -4.35 11.49 -14.36
C PHE A 9 -3.73 10.10 -14.54
N LEU A 10 -3.15 9.51 -13.48
CA LEU A 10 -2.55 8.18 -13.57
C LEU A 10 -3.59 7.10 -13.90
N LYS A 11 -4.81 7.23 -13.37
CA LYS A 11 -5.93 6.38 -13.73
C LYS A 11 -6.24 6.47 -15.23
N GLN A 12 -6.33 7.68 -15.79
CA GLN A 12 -6.61 7.87 -17.21
C GLN A 12 -5.49 7.29 -18.10
N VAL A 13 -4.22 7.59 -17.79
CA VAL A 13 -3.07 7.06 -18.54
C VAL A 13 -3.06 5.53 -18.52
N TYR A 14 -3.42 4.93 -17.38
CA TYR A 14 -3.54 3.48 -17.23
C TYR A 14 -4.65 2.90 -18.12
N GLU A 15 -5.84 3.47 -18.05
CA GLU A 15 -6.99 3.05 -18.87
C GLU A 15 -6.65 3.15 -20.36
N ASP A 16 -6.03 4.24 -20.79
CA ASP A 16 -5.63 4.47 -22.18
C ASP A 16 -4.56 3.46 -22.65
N PHE A 17 -3.50 3.26 -21.85
CA PHE A 17 -2.41 2.33 -22.18
C PHE A 17 -2.92 0.89 -22.32
N TYR A 18 -3.74 0.42 -21.39
CA TYR A 18 -4.22 -0.96 -21.41
C TYR A 18 -5.25 -1.22 -22.50
N THR A 19 -6.12 -0.25 -22.76
CA THR A 19 -7.05 -0.32 -23.89
C THR A 19 -6.29 -0.52 -25.21
N ALA A 20 -5.12 0.13 -25.36
CA ALA A 20 -4.26 -0.07 -26.52
C ALA A 20 -3.46 -1.38 -26.50
N TYR A 21 -2.99 -1.82 -25.31
CA TYR A 21 -2.09 -2.97 -25.17
C TYR A 21 -2.80 -4.32 -25.23
N ASN A 22 -3.96 -4.48 -24.59
CA ASN A 22 -4.72 -5.73 -24.63
C ASN A 22 -6.25 -5.49 -24.62
N PRO A 23 -6.83 -5.20 -25.80
CA PRO A 23 -8.26 -4.86 -25.93
C PRO A 23 -9.21 -6.00 -25.51
N LYS A 24 -8.76 -7.26 -25.50
CA LYS A 24 -9.59 -8.44 -25.21
C LYS A 24 -9.69 -8.77 -23.72
N ASP A 25 -8.69 -8.37 -22.93
CA ASP A 25 -8.71 -8.50 -21.46
C ASP A 25 -8.99 -7.16 -20.76
N ALA A 26 -9.18 -6.07 -21.52
CA ALA A 26 -9.51 -4.75 -21.00
C ALA A 26 -10.81 -4.75 -20.16
N ASP A 27 -11.82 -5.56 -20.50
CA ASP A 27 -13.06 -5.69 -19.71
C ASP A 27 -12.86 -6.43 -18.38
N LYS A 28 -11.79 -7.23 -18.24
CA LYS A 28 -11.39 -7.88 -16.98
C LYS A 28 -10.41 -6.98 -16.24
N LEU A 29 -10.81 -5.72 -16.04
CA LEU A 29 -9.97 -4.64 -15.49
C LEU A 29 -9.12 -5.04 -14.29
N GLY A 30 -9.54 -6.04 -13.48
CA GLY A 30 -8.73 -6.68 -12.42
C GLY A 30 -8.39 -5.77 -11.24
N ILE A 31 -8.40 -4.45 -11.47
CA ILE A 31 -8.26 -3.38 -10.51
C ILE A 31 -9.66 -2.97 -10.10
N VAL A 32 -10.08 -3.53 -8.97
CA VAL A 32 -11.28 -3.07 -8.28
C VAL A 32 -10.89 -1.83 -7.46
N TYR A 33 -11.49 -0.70 -7.78
CA TYR A 33 -11.28 0.52 -7.00
C TYR A 33 -12.15 0.48 -5.75
N THR A 34 -11.51 0.42 -4.58
CA THR A 34 -12.17 0.59 -3.29
C THR A 34 -12.70 2.02 -3.16
N PRO A 35 -13.99 2.24 -2.85
CA PRO A 35 -14.51 3.57 -2.52
C PRO A 35 -13.74 4.18 -1.35
N GLN A 36 -13.38 5.47 -1.43
CA GLN A 36 -12.57 6.13 -0.39
C GLN A 36 -13.27 6.13 0.97
N GLU A 37 -14.60 6.28 0.97
CA GLU A 37 -15.41 6.28 2.18
C GLU A 37 -15.32 4.95 2.90
N ALA A 38 -15.30 3.83 2.17
CA ALA A 38 -15.13 2.50 2.73
C ALA A 38 -13.73 2.30 3.31
N ALA A 39 -12.68 2.74 2.60
CA ALA A 39 -11.31 2.67 3.09
C ALA A 39 -11.13 3.47 4.40
N ARG A 40 -11.62 4.70 4.44
CA ARG A 40 -11.55 5.57 5.64
C ARG A 40 -12.33 5.01 6.82
N PHE A 41 -13.50 4.40 6.56
CA PHE A 41 -14.28 3.72 7.59
C PHE A 41 -13.48 2.57 8.21
N ILE A 42 -12.85 1.73 7.38
CA ILE A 42 -12.02 0.61 7.86
C ILE A 42 -10.82 1.12 8.65
N ILE A 43 -10.10 2.14 8.17
CA ILE A 43 -8.94 2.72 8.87
C ILE A 43 -9.35 3.24 10.25
N SER A 44 -10.43 4.04 10.30
CA SER A 44 -10.94 4.60 11.56
C SER A 44 -11.41 3.50 12.52
N GLY A 45 -12.04 2.45 11.98
CA GLY A 45 -12.45 1.27 12.75
C GLY A 45 -11.27 0.49 13.33
N CYS A 46 -10.21 0.28 12.53
CA CYS A 46 -8.99 -0.37 12.99
C CYS A 46 -8.27 0.44 14.08
N ASP A 47 -8.20 1.76 13.95
CA ASP A 47 -7.61 2.64 14.98
C ASP A 47 -8.44 2.63 16.27
N TRP A 48 -9.76 2.66 16.16
CA TRP A 48 -10.65 2.51 17.31
C TRP A 48 -10.48 1.15 18.00
N LEU A 49 -10.44 0.05 17.25
CA LEU A 49 -10.22 -1.30 17.79
C LEU A 49 -8.83 -1.44 18.44
N ALA A 50 -7.80 -0.86 17.84
CA ALA A 50 -6.45 -0.84 18.40
C ALA A 50 -6.44 -0.16 19.78
N ARG A 51 -7.13 0.97 19.89
CA ARG A 51 -7.24 1.72 21.15
C ARG A 51 -8.04 0.96 22.19
N GLU A 52 -9.20 0.42 21.81
CA GLU A 52 -10.11 -0.27 22.74
C GLU A 52 -9.50 -1.55 23.32
N HIS A 53 -8.76 -2.30 22.51
CA HIS A 53 -8.31 -3.65 22.90
C HIS A 53 -6.82 -3.76 23.21
N PHE A 54 -5.99 -2.79 22.80
CA PHE A 54 -4.54 -2.87 22.93
C PHE A 54 -3.89 -1.61 23.51
N ASP A 55 -4.67 -0.58 23.87
CA ASP A 55 -4.16 0.71 24.36
C ASP A 55 -3.11 1.32 23.39
N LYS A 56 -3.35 1.16 22.08
CA LYS A 56 -2.49 1.67 21.01
C LYS A 56 -3.30 2.40 19.95
N PHE A 57 -2.70 3.40 19.32
CA PHE A 57 -3.14 3.96 18.04
C PHE A 57 -2.40 3.29 16.89
N LEU A 58 -2.98 3.30 15.67
CA LEU A 58 -2.30 2.74 14.50
C LEU A 58 -0.97 3.42 14.22
N ILE A 59 -0.80 4.68 14.63
CA ILE A 59 0.44 5.45 14.46
C ILE A 59 1.53 5.10 15.48
N ASP A 60 1.22 4.36 16.55
CA ASP A 60 2.16 4.07 17.62
C ASP A 60 3.29 3.14 17.17
N LYS A 61 4.43 3.24 17.84
CA LYS A 61 5.59 2.39 17.58
C LYS A 61 5.29 0.90 17.82
N ASP A 62 5.97 0.05 17.06
CA ASP A 62 5.91 -1.41 17.21
C ASP A 62 4.49 -1.96 16.98
N LEU A 63 3.79 -1.38 15.99
CA LEU A 63 2.51 -1.82 15.45
C LEU A 63 2.58 -1.78 13.92
N ASP A 64 3.03 -2.86 13.30
CA ASP A 64 3.15 -2.94 11.85
C ASP A 64 1.78 -3.00 11.16
N ILE A 65 1.65 -2.29 10.04
CA ILE A 65 0.48 -2.31 9.16
C ILE A 65 0.85 -3.07 7.88
N LEU A 66 0.00 -4.02 7.47
CA LEU A 66 0.17 -4.76 6.22
C LEU A 66 -1.10 -4.65 5.37
N ASP A 67 -0.96 -4.15 4.14
CA ASP A 67 -1.95 -4.30 3.07
C ASP A 67 -1.52 -5.43 2.10
N PRO A 68 -2.08 -6.64 2.22
CA PRO A 68 -1.62 -7.80 1.46
C PRO A 68 -2.05 -7.79 -0.02
N CYS A 69 -2.94 -6.88 -0.42
CA CYS A 69 -3.53 -6.78 -1.76
C CYS A 69 -3.86 -5.32 -2.06
N MET A 70 -2.82 -4.51 -2.16
CA MET A 70 -2.92 -3.06 -2.09
C MET A 70 -3.56 -2.41 -3.32
N GLY A 71 -3.55 -3.08 -4.47
CA GLY A 71 -4.03 -2.54 -5.73
C GLY A 71 -3.26 -1.27 -6.09
N THR A 72 -3.98 -0.16 -6.23
CA THR A 72 -3.40 1.16 -6.57
C THR A 72 -3.01 2.00 -5.35
N GLY A 73 -2.98 1.42 -4.15
CA GLY A 73 -2.49 2.09 -2.93
C GLY A 73 -3.56 2.76 -2.06
N THR A 74 -4.85 2.52 -2.29
CA THR A 74 -5.94 3.29 -1.65
C THR A 74 -5.83 3.30 -0.13
N PHE A 75 -5.68 2.14 0.52
CA PHE A 75 -5.59 2.06 1.99
C PHE A 75 -4.35 2.76 2.53
N ILE A 76 -3.18 2.55 1.91
CA ILE A 76 -1.95 3.21 2.36
C ILE A 76 -2.07 4.73 2.24
N ILE A 77 -2.66 5.23 1.16
CA ILE A 77 -2.83 6.67 0.96
C ILE A 77 -3.79 7.27 1.97
N ASP A 78 -4.99 6.70 2.14
CA ASP A 78 -5.95 7.20 3.13
C ASP A 78 -5.41 7.06 4.57
N LEU A 79 -4.53 6.09 4.84
CA LEU A 79 -3.84 5.93 6.12
C LEU A 79 -2.83 7.06 6.37
N LEU A 80 -2.05 7.45 5.36
CA LEU A 80 -1.15 8.61 5.47
C LEU A 80 -1.94 9.91 5.69
N ASP A 81 -3.05 10.09 4.98
CA ASP A 81 -3.95 11.23 5.18
C ASP A 81 -4.58 11.22 6.59
N PHE A 82 -4.93 10.05 7.13
CA PHE A 82 -5.45 9.89 8.49
C PHE A 82 -4.45 10.35 9.56
N TRP A 83 -3.14 10.17 9.32
CA TRP A 83 -2.07 10.63 10.22
C TRP A 83 -1.58 12.05 9.95
N ARG A 84 -2.24 12.81 9.08
CA ARG A 84 -1.87 14.19 8.76
C ARG A 84 -1.75 15.04 10.03
N GLY A 85 -0.65 15.77 10.15
CA GLY A 85 -0.31 16.59 11.33
C GLY A 85 0.59 15.89 12.35
N GLN A 86 0.80 14.57 12.25
CA GLN A 86 1.68 13.79 13.15
C GLN A 86 2.99 13.40 12.45
N GLN A 87 3.69 14.41 11.91
CA GLN A 87 4.72 14.23 10.89
C GLN A 87 5.88 13.31 11.31
N LYS A 88 6.37 13.43 12.56
CA LYS A 88 7.48 12.61 13.07
C LYS A 88 7.14 11.12 13.07
N ASP A 89 5.97 10.77 13.60
CA ASP A 89 5.54 9.37 13.72
C ASP A 89 5.10 8.81 12.36
N LEU A 90 4.45 9.62 11.53
CA LEU A 90 4.14 9.26 10.15
C LEU A 90 5.41 8.91 9.37
N MET A 91 6.47 9.71 9.45
CA MET A 91 7.74 9.43 8.77
C MET A 91 8.37 8.12 9.24
N ARG A 92 8.37 7.84 10.55
CA ARG A 92 8.83 6.57 11.10
C ARG A 92 8.00 5.40 10.55
N LYS A 93 6.67 5.51 10.62
CA LYS A 93 5.72 4.52 10.10
C LYS A 93 5.99 4.21 8.63
N PHE A 94 5.99 5.24 7.79
CA PHE A 94 6.21 5.14 6.36
C PHE A 94 7.55 4.47 6.00
N ALA A 95 8.60 4.73 6.79
CA ALA A 95 9.92 4.21 6.53
C ALA A 95 10.11 2.73 6.93
N GLN A 96 9.39 2.24 7.95
CA GLN A 96 9.74 0.97 8.60
C GLN A 96 8.57 0.06 9.00
N GLU A 97 7.37 0.59 9.20
CA GLU A 97 6.26 -0.14 9.86
C GLU A 97 4.97 -0.19 9.02
N VAL A 98 5.00 0.32 7.79
CA VAL A 98 3.90 0.21 6.83
C VAL A 98 4.36 -0.61 5.65
N HIS A 99 3.64 -1.71 5.39
CA HIS A 99 4.01 -2.74 4.43
C HIS A 99 2.84 -2.98 3.48
N ALA A 100 3.16 -3.29 2.23
CA ALA A 100 2.16 -3.60 1.24
C ALA A 100 2.67 -4.60 0.21
N ASN A 101 1.78 -5.42 -0.32
CA ASN A 101 2.07 -6.36 -1.39
C ASN A 101 1.13 -6.12 -2.57
N GLU A 102 1.64 -6.36 -3.77
CA GLU A 102 0.84 -6.36 -4.99
C GLU A 102 1.39 -7.37 -6.01
N VAL A 103 0.50 -8.08 -6.71
CA VAL A 103 0.83 -9.12 -7.68
C VAL A 103 0.76 -8.61 -9.13
N SER A 104 0.04 -7.52 -9.39
CA SER A 104 -0.04 -6.84 -10.69
C SER A 104 1.07 -5.80 -10.85
N ILE A 105 1.91 -5.96 -11.88
CA ILE A 105 3.07 -5.08 -12.10
C ILE A 105 2.66 -3.63 -12.33
N LEU A 106 1.55 -3.40 -13.04
CA LEU A 106 1.11 -2.03 -13.33
C LEU A 106 0.39 -1.39 -12.13
N SER A 107 -0.37 -2.15 -11.35
CA SER A 107 -0.92 -1.68 -10.07
C SER A 107 0.20 -1.33 -9.09
N TYR A 108 1.25 -2.16 -9.01
CA TYR A 108 2.43 -1.94 -8.17
C TYR A 108 3.10 -0.59 -8.43
N TYR A 109 3.39 -0.26 -9.70
CA TYR A 109 4.03 1.01 -10.04
C TYR A 109 3.12 2.21 -9.83
N ILE A 110 1.82 2.08 -10.15
CA ILE A 110 0.84 3.15 -9.87
C ILE A 110 0.75 3.43 -8.38
N ALA A 111 0.72 2.39 -7.56
CA ALA A 111 0.71 2.54 -6.12
C ALA A 111 1.98 3.21 -5.59
N CYS A 112 3.17 2.85 -6.10
CA CYS A 112 4.43 3.55 -5.75
C CYS A 112 4.28 5.06 -5.96
N LEU A 113 3.89 5.48 -7.17
CA LEU A 113 3.75 6.89 -7.52
C LEU A 113 2.70 7.60 -6.66
N ASN A 114 1.54 6.98 -6.48
CA ASN A 114 0.47 7.56 -5.68
C ASN A 114 0.85 7.72 -4.20
N ILE A 115 1.48 6.72 -3.62
CA ILE A 115 1.87 6.70 -2.20
C ILE A 115 2.99 7.73 -1.96
N GLU A 116 4.04 7.72 -2.79
CA GLU A 116 5.17 8.65 -2.67
C GLU A 116 4.74 10.10 -2.90
N GLN A 117 3.85 10.36 -3.87
CA GLN A 117 3.28 11.69 -4.09
C GLN A 117 2.43 12.14 -2.89
N THR A 118 1.61 11.26 -2.33
CA THR A 118 0.79 11.57 -1.15
C THR A 118 1.69 11.90 0.05
N PHE A 119 2.73 11.10 0.27
CA PHE A 119 3.70 11.35 1.33
C PHE A 119 4.39 12.71 1.14
N TYR A 120 4.81 13.03 -0.08
CA TYR A 120 5.38 14.34 -0.41
C TYR A 120 4.39 15.48 -0.13
N ASP A 121 3.13 15.35 -0.54
CA ASP A 121 2.10 16.38 -0.33
C ASP A 121 1.76 16.60 1.17
N ILE A 122 1.97 15.59 2.02
CA ILE A 122 1.76 15.70 3.47
C ILE A 122 3.00 16.28 4.17
N THR A 123 4.20 15.82 3.79
CA THR A 123 5.43 16.06 4.55
C THR A 123 6.35 17.11 3.94
N ASN A 124 6.09 17.50 2.70
CA ASN A 124 6.96 18.34 1.86
C ASN A 124 8.39 17.75 1.69
N GLN A 125 8.54 16.43 1.85
CA GLN A 125 9.78 15.70 1.67
C GLN A 125 9.50 14.47 0.80
N TRP A 126 10.33 14.27 -0.23
CA TRP A 126 10.19 13.08 -1.06
C TRP A 126 10.94 11.92 -0.40
N GLN A 127 10.30 10.77 -0.34
CA GLN A 127 10.88 9.53 0.13
C GLN A 127 10.26 8.35 -0.63
N GLU A 128 11.10 7.44 -1.11
CA GLU A 128 10.67 6.17 -1.69
C GLU A 128 9.90 5.32 -0.67
N PHE A 129 8.79 4.70 -1.10
CA PHE A 129 8.03 3.79 -0.25
C PHE A 129 8.63 2.37 -0.28
N LYS A 130 9.57 2.12 0.65
CA LYS A 130 10.31 0.85 0.76
C LYS A 130 9.48 -0.33 1.29
N GLY A 131 8.28 -0.08 1.81
CA GLY A 131 7.40 -1.11 2.37
C GLY A 131 6.67 -1.96 1.33
N LEU A 132 6.81 -1.66 0.04
CA LEU A 132 6.02 -2.26 -1.03
C LEU A 132 6.76 -3.37 -1.79
N CYS A 133 6.22 -4.59 -1.72
CA CYS A 133 6.75 -5.79 -2.40
C CYS A 133 5.91 -6.19 -3.62
N PHE A 134 6.58 -6.51 -4.74
CA PHE A 134 5.94 -7.07 -5.93
C PHE A 134 5.91 -8.60 -5.82
N VAL A 135 4.84 -9.13 -5.26
CA VAL A 135 4.73 -10.53 -4.88
C VAL A 135 3.29 -11.02 -4.88
N ASN A 136 3.09 -12.32 -5.08
CA ASN A 136 1.86 -12.98 -4.68
C ASN A 136 1.91 -13.29 -3.18
N THR A 137 1.09 -12.61 -2.38
CA THR A 137 1.04 -12.81 -0.92
C THR A 137 0.74 -14.27 -0.55
N LEU A 138 -0.09 -14.98 -1.32
CA LEU A 138 -0.46 -16.37 -1.01
C LEU A 138 0.65 -17.38 -1.32
N ASP A 139 1.57 -17.07 -2.22
CA ASP A 139 2.74 -17.94 -2.48
C ASP A 139 3.85 -17.69 -1.45
N ASN A 140 3.81 -16.54 -0.78
CA ASN A 140 4.80 -16.12 0.22
C ASN A 140 4.41 -16.45 1.66
N VAL A 141 3.24 -17.02 1.89
CA VAL A 141 2.92 -17.62 3.18
C VAL A 141 3.58 -19.00 3.23
N GLY A 142 4.46 -19.23 4.20
CA GLY A 142 5.19 -20.49 4.36
C GLY A 142 4.34 -21.74 4.68
N PHE A 143 3.10 -21.84 4.19
CA PHE A 143 2.17 -22.95 4.44
C PHE A 143 2.72 -24.33 4.01
N SER A 144 3.80 -24.39 3.22
CA SER A 144 4.51 -25.63 2.91
C SER A 144 5.52 -26.09 3.99
N LYS A 145 5.70 -25.38 5.12
CA LYS A 145 6.52 -25.86 6.25
C LYS A 145 5.79 -25.74 7.59
N ARG A 146 5.63 -26.92 8.20
CA ARG A 146 4.92 -27.22 9.45
C ARG A 146 5.28 -26.29 10.62
N ILE A 147 4.24 -26.01 11.40
CA ILE A 147 4.19 -25.64 12.84
C ILE A 147 5.54 -25.84 13.55
N ALA A 148 6.27 -24.74 13.75
CA ALA A 148 7.00 -24.41 14.97
C ALA A 148 7.80 -23.12 14.73
N THR A 149 7.60 -22.14 15.63
CA THR A 149 8.41 -20.92 15.80
C THR A 149 8.09 -19.75 14.86
N THR A 150 7.93 -18.58 15.47
CA THR A 150 7.62 -17.23 14.95
C THR A 150 7.89 -17.04 13.45
N VAL A 151 6.81 -16.87 12.67
CA VAL A 151 6.86 -16.51 11.26
C VAL A 151 7.21 -15.02 11.16
N ASN A 152 8.44 -14.71 10.76
CA ASN A 152 8.80 -13.36 10.32
C ASN A 152 8.19 -13.11 8.94
N PHE A 153 6.97 -12.55 8.91
CA PHE A 153 6.27 -12.14 7.68
C PHE A 153 7.06 -11.11 6.85
N PHE A 154 7.98 -10.37 7.48
CA PHE A 154 8.68 -9.23 6.90
C PHE A 154 10.15 -9.54 6.51
N SER A 155 10.53 -10.81 6.30
CA SER A 155 11.93 -11.12 5.97
C SER A 155 12.34 -10.63 4.57
N ASN A 156 13.12 -9.55 4.54
CA ASN A 156 14.26 -9.24 3.66
C ASN A 156 14.16 -9.53 2.14
N ASN A 157 13.02 -9.25 1.49
CA ASN A 157 12.91 -9.21 0.02
C ASN A 157 12.97 -7.79 -0.55
N ASN A 158 13.76 -6.92 0.09
CA ASN A 158 13.83 -5.50 -0.25
C ASN A 158 14.76 -5.18 -1.43
N SER A 159 14.74 -6.00 -2.49
CA SER A 159 15.52 -5.73 -3.69
C SER A 159 14.63 -5.74 -4.92
N ARG A 160 14.38 -4.54 -5.47
CA ARG A 160 13.83 -4.27 -6.82
C ARG A 160 14.68 -4.88 -7.97
N SER A 161 15.40 -5.98 -7.79
CA SER A 161 16.44 -6.46 -8.71
C SER A 161 16.51 -7.97 -8.98
N LYS A 162 15.42 -8.74 -8.82
CA LYS A 162 15.47 -10.20 -9.10
C LYS A 162 14.43 -10.78 -10.07
N SER A 163 13.61 -9.99 -10.77
CA SER A 163 12.66 -10.56 -11.74
C SER A 163 12.74 -10.00 -13.17
N LEU A 164 13.87 -9.41 -13.54
CA LEU A 164 14.22 -9.13 -14.94
C LEU A 164 15.51 -9.87 -15.30
N ALA A 165 15.42 -11.20 -15.36
CA ALA A 165 16.37 -12.08 -16.03
C ALA A 165 15.62 -13.32 -16.53
#